data_AF-A0A813EX03-F1
#
_entry.id   AF-A0A813EX03-F1
#
_cell.length_a   1.000
_cell.length_b   1.000
_cell.length_c   1.000
_cell.angle_alpha   90.00
_cell.angle_beta   90.00
_cell.angle_gamma   90.00
#
_symmetry.space_group_name_H-M   'P 1'
#
loop_
_entity.id
_entity.type
_entity.pdbx_description
1 polymer ?
#
loop_
_entity_poly.entity_id
_entity_poly.type
_entity_poly.pdbx_seq_one_letter_code
_entity_poly.pdbx_strand_id
1 'polypeptide(L)'
;MASRSVLLATSCLLLAECVLADRWGAVQAILRNYFPVSDMAFSAGDATKRHFTFQKGQTNMSSQMLMASSSKFPAAMAIVASVGDGHLTLDTLAHEVFPWWNREPSDRRSRVTLRSLLSFTSGFYSPDAGGLVPCLGANASSYSPEACAREIYEQAPFEFEPSSTWSYNSFHLQVAGAMAATAAGISVQDLLHKYLIEPLSLSATSWSGGLNPGLAGNMVTTGDDYDKILRAYLGYKIVSKQLADEMERDYLRPPVQIANSSATLVKLLGHYSMCNYFECIFPKLSDFSPRCEKANIHVDAGLFGYYPVVDRARGTYMQVVQMKLPQSTATFFVPTISAMVLRRLVKGSVDQAIDGGSVDVEVGHALLWEDPDFAQQAVWNATRDVLAGTGLDAAEVWSSRKDMGGAKSRDSTEIDV
;
A
#
# COMPACT_ATOMS: atom_id res chain seq x y z
N MET A 1 32.63 -30.01 -29.87
CA MET A 1 31.39 -29.77 -29.08
C MET A 1 31.62 -29.80 -27.56
N ALA A 2 32.58 -30.55 -27.02
CA ALA A 2 32.85 -30.59 -25.56
C ALA A 2 33.38 -29.27 -24.94
N SER A 3 34.04 -28.41 -25.71
CA SER A 3 34.66 -27.17 -25.19
C SER A 3 33.65 -26.05 -24.88
N ARG A 4 32.50 -25.96 -25.60
CA ARG A 4 31.47 -24.94 -25.34
C ARG A 4 30.66 -25.22 -24.08
N SER A 5 30.34 -26.48 -23.81
CA SER A 5 29.57 -26.89 -22.62
C SER A 5 30.35 -26.69 -21.32
N VAL A 6 31.67 -26.89 -21.35
CA VAL A 6 32.55 -26.62 -20.20
C VAL A 6 32.68 -25.11 -19.98
N LEU A 7 32.82 -24.29 -21.02
CA LEU A 7 32.84 -22.83 -20.88
C LEU A 7 31.53 -22.26 -20.34
N LEU A 8 30.36 -22.77 -20.76
CA LEU A 8 29.07 -22.35 -20.19
C LEU A 8 28.94 -22.75 -18.71
N ALA A 9 29.33 -23.98 -18.34
CA ALA A 9 29.26 -24.43 -16.96
C ALA A 9 30.19 -23.63 -16.04
N THR A 10 31.41 -23.35 -16.50
CA THR A 10 32.41 -22.57 -15.73
C THR A 10 31.99 -21.10 -15.60
N SER A 11 31.36 -20.53 -16.64
CA SER A 11 30.81 -19.16 -16.60
C SER A 11 29.62 -19.05 -15.66
N CYS A 12 28.77 -20.07 -15.60
CA CYS A 12 27.62 -20.14 -14.69
C CYS A 12 28.07 -20.28 -13.23
N LEU A 13 29.13 -21.05 -12.96
CA LEU A 13 29.77 -21.16 -11.63
C LEU A 13 30.42 -19.84 -11.17
N LEU A 14 31.15 -19.15 -12.06
CA LEU A 14 31.74 -17.84 -11.75
C LEU A 14 30.70 -16.72 -11.56
N LEU A 15 29.61 -16.74 -12.34
CA LEU A 15 28.46 -15.84 -12.16
C LEU A 15 27.73 -16.14 -10.84
N ALA A 16 27.53 -17.41 -10.50
CA ALA A 16 26.97 -17.81 -9.21
C ALA A 16 27.86 -17.32 -8.05
N GLU A 17 29.18 -17.44 -8.14
CA GLU A 17 30.14 -16.94 -7.13
C GLU A 17 30.13 -15.40 -7.02
N CYS A 18 29.92 -14.67 -8.12
CA CYS A 18 29.83 -13.21 -8.11
C CYS A 18 28.48 -12.70 -7.57
N VAL A 19 27.37 -13.38 -7.90
CA VAL A 19 26.04 -13.17 -7.31
C VAL A 19 26.02 -13.55 -5.83
N LEU A 20 26.81 -14.54 -5.41
CA LEU A 20 27.01 -14.93 -4.01
C LEU A 20 27.76 -13.87 -3.18
N ALA A 21 28.50 -12.95 -3.81
CA ALA A 21 29.22 -11.88 -3.12
C ALA A 21 28.34 -10.64 -2.83
N ASP A 22 27.30 -10.39 -3.65
CA ASP A 22 26.33 -9.32 -3.44
C ASP A 22 25.04 -9.87 -2.83
N ARG A 23 24.80 -9.55 -1.55
CA ARG A 23 23.59 -9.95 -0.81
C ARG A 23 22.28 -9.49 -1.47
N TRP A 24 22.35 -8.49 -2.36
CA TRP A 24 21.20 -7.97 -3.10
C TRP A 24 21.09 -8.50 -4.54
N GLY A 25 21.96 -9.42 -4.97
CA GLY A 25 22.00 -9.92 -6.34
C GLY A 25 20.66 -10.53 -6.80
N ALA A 26 20.03 -11.36 -5.95
CA ALA A 26 18.71 -11.93 -6.24
C ALA A 26 17.61 -10.86 -6.36
N VAL A 27 17.61 -9.88 -5.45
CA VAL A 27 16.69 -8.74 -5.48
C VAL A 27 16.85 -7.94 -6.78
N GLN A 28 18.09 -7.64 -7.17
CA GLN A 28 18.39 -6.94 -8.41
C GLN A 28 17.94 -7.71 -9.65
N ALA A 29 18.16 -9.04 -9.70
CA ALA A 29 17.76 -9.88 -10.81
C ALA A 29 16.23 -9.87 -11.00
N ILE A 30 15.47 -10.03 -9.91
CA ILE A 30 14.00 -9.95 -9.92
C ILE A 30 13.55 -8.57 -10.41
N LEU A 31 14.03 -7.48 -9.80
CA LEU A 31 13.60 -6.11 -10.14
C LEU A 31 13.95 -5.71 -11.57
N ARG A 32 15.12 -6.13 -12.06
CA ARG A 32 15.58 -5.86 -13.43
C ARG A 32 14.70 -6.58 -14.46
N ASN A 33 14.38 -7.85 -14.22
CA ASN A 33 13.70 -8.71 -15.19
C ASN A 33 12.18 -8.74 -15.02
N TYR A 34 11.64 -8.15 -13.97
CA TYR A 34 10.20 -7.94 -13.84
C TYR A 34 9.71 -6.97 -14.93
N PHE A 35 9.00 -7.52 -15.91
CA PHE A 35 8.50 -6.81 -17.09
C PHE A 35 7.17 -6.07 -16.91
N PRO A 36 6.25 -6.47 -15.99
CA PRO A 36 5.00 -5.73 -15.79
C PRO A 36 5.16 -4.27 -15.38
N VAL A 37 6.24 -3.97 -14.68
CA VAL A 37 6.61 -2.63 -14.23
C VAL A 37 7.95 -2.28 -14.84
N SER A 38 7.91 -1.59 -15.98
CA SER A 38 9.09 -1.17 -16.73
C SER A 38 9.69 0.16 -16.26
N ASP A 39 8.92 0.93 -15.47
CA ASP A 39 9.29 2.25 -14.97
C ASP A 39 9.02 2.35 -13.46
N MET A 40 10.06 2.22 -12.64
CA MET A 40 9.95 2.24 -11.18
C MET A 40 11.27 2.54 -10.48
N ALA A 41 11.14 2.95 -9.21
CA ALA A 41 12.17 2.79 -8.22
C ALA A 41 11.74 1.78 -7.14
N PHE A 42 12.70 1.35 -6.34
CA PHE A 42 12.49 0.43 -5.23
C PHE A 42 13.47 0.77 -4.11
N SER A 43 13.02 0.64 -2.87
CA SER A 43 13.94 0.66 -1.72
C SER A 43 13.49 -0.30 -0.64
N ALA A 44 14.46 -0.75 0.16
CA ALA A 44 14.24 -1.58 1.33
C ALA A 44 15.21 -1.17 2.43
N GLY A 45 14.80 -1.37 3.68
CA GLY A 45 15.55 -0.90 4.85
C GLY A 45 14.98 -1.41 6.16
N ASP A 46 15.51 -0.86 7.25
CA ASP A 46 14.97 -0.99 8.61
C ASP A 46 14.69 0.40 9.21
N ALA A 47 14.27 0.45 10.47
CA ALA A 47 13.99 1.72 11.17
C ALA A 47 15.18 2.71 11.19
N THR A 48 16.41 2.22 11.04
CA THR A 48 17.63 3.02 11.15
C THR A 48 18.04 3.63 9.81
N LYS A 49 18.00 2.84 8.73
CA LYS A 49 18.49 3.27 7.42
C LYS A 49 17.85 2.49 6.27
N ARG A 50 17.93 3.12 5.10
CA ARG A 50 17.76 2.45 3.82
C ARG A 50 18.99 1.56 3.57
N HIS A 51 18.76 0.28 3.31
CA HIS A 51 19.84 -0.67 2.98
C HIS A 51 20.03 -0.84 1.47
N PHE A 52 18.97 -0.62 0.69
CA PHE A 52 18.98 -0.87 -0.74
C PHE A 52 18.16 0.14 -1.53
N THR A 53 18.60 0.45 -2.74
CA THR A 53 17.88 1.25 -3.74
C THR A 53 18.08 0.62 -5.11
N PHE A 54 17.02 0.55 -5.89
CA PHE A 54 17.06 0.15 -7.30
C PHE A 54 16.17 1.07 -8.13
N GLN A 55 16.56 1.31 -9.37
CA GLN A 55 15.85 2.18 -10.31
C GLN A 55 15.91 1.58 -11.72
N LYS A 56 14.78 1.62 -12.43
CA LYS A 56 14.65 1.15 -13.81
C LYS A 56 13.63 2.05 -14.52
N GLY A 57 13.98 2.50 -15.72
CA GLY A 57 13.17 3.48 -16.47
C GLY A 57 13.57 4.92 -16.14
N GLN A 58 12.60 5.82 -16.15
CA GLN A 58 12.73 7.25 -15.85
C GLN A 58 12.38 7.58 -14.39
N THR A 59 11.52 6.77 -13.77
CA THR A 59 11.11 6.89 -12.38
C THR A 59 12.29 6.61 -11.46
N ASN A 60 12.52 7.52 -10.53
CA ASN A 60 13.57 7.44 -9.52
C ASN A 60 13.00 7.82 -8.13
N MET A 61 13.82 7.73 -7.09
CA MET A 61 13.36 7.97 -5.70
C MET A 61 12.92 9.41 -5.44
N SER A 62 13.33 10.38 -6.27
CA SER A 62 12.95 11.78 -6.19
C SER A 62 11.78 12.17 -7.11
N SER A 63 11.27 11.24 -7.92
CA SER A 63 10.12 11.48 -8.79
C SER A 63 8.87 11.80 -7.95
N GLN A 64 8.21 12.93 -8.24
CA GLN A 64 6.93 13.27 -7.61
C GLN A 64 5.81 12.39 -8.13
N MET A 65 5.00 11.85 -7.22
CA MET A 65 3.93 10.91 -7.51
C MET A 65 2.65 11.30 -6.79
N LEU A 66 1.53 11.19 -7.50
CA LEU A 66 0.21 11.12 -6.89
C LEU A 66 0.03 9.73 -6.27
N MET A 67 -0.32 9.70 -5.00
CA MET A 67 -0.26 8.47 -4.21
C MET A 67 -1.56 7.69 -4.21
N ALA A 68 -2.66 8.29 -4.67
CA ALA A 68 -4.00 7.74 -4.54
C ALA A 68 -4.19 7.24 -3.09
N SER A 69 -4.69 6.02 -2.91
CA SER A 69 -4.92 5.44 -1.59
C SER A 69 -3.70 5.35 -0.68
N SER A 70 -2.46 5.33 -1.20
CA SER A 70 -1.24 5.38 -0.38
C SER A 70 -1.06 6.70 0.41
N SER A 71 -2.02 7.62 0.28
CA SER A 71 -2.16 8.83 1.10
C SER A 71 -2.73 8.54 2.49
N LYS A 72 -3.47 7.44 2.65
CA LYS A 72 -4.29 7.19 3.83
C LYS A 72 -3.44 6.92 5.06
N PHE A 73 -2.44 6.07 4.93
CA PHE A 73 -1.64 5.67 6.08
C PHE A 73 -0.81 6.83 6.65
N PRO A 74 -0.12 7.65 5.84
CA PRO A 74 0.59 8.81 6.38
C PRO A 74 -0.34 9.88 6.98
N ALA A 75 -1.50 10.12 6.38
CA ALA A 75 -2.50 11.01 6.97
C ALA A 75 -3.01 10.48 8.33
N ALA A 76 -3.27 9.18 8.43
CA ALA A 76 -3.65 8.54 9.69
C ALA A 76 -2.53 8.61 10.74
N MET A 77 -1.26 8.47 10.35
CA MET A 77 -0.13 8.67 11.26
C MET A 77 -0.13 10.08 11.87
N ALA A 78 -0.37 11.13 11.07
CA ALA A 78 -0.46 12.50 11.56
C ALA A 78 -1.63 12.69 12.54
N ILE A 79 -2.81 12.13 12.20
CA ILE A 79 -4.00 12.16 13.05
C ILE A 79 -3.73 11.44 14.39
N VAL A 80 -3.19 10.23 14.35
CA VAL A 80 -2.93 9.42 15.54
C VAL A 80 -1.78 10.00 16.37
N ALA A 81 -0.77 10.61 15.76
CA ALA A 81 0.25 11.34 16.51
C ALA A 81 -0.36 12.49 17.33
N SER A 82 -1.37 13.19 16.79
CA SER A 82 -2.09 14.23 17.56
C SER A 82 -2.90 13.70 18.75
N VAL A 83 -3.30 12.42 18.73
CA VAL A 83 -3.90 11.74 19.90
C VAL A 83 -2.87 11.64 21.04
N GLY A 84 -1.58 11.49 20.72
CA GLY A 84 -0.50 11.48 21.69
C GLY A 84 -0.36 12.79 22.48
N ASP A 85 -0.77 13.92 21.90
CA ASP A 85 -0.78 15.24 22.56
C ASP A 85 -2.00 15.44 23.48
N GLY A 86 -2.97 14.53 23.48
CA GLY A 86 -4.10 14.50 24.43
C GLY A 86 -5.27 15.42 24.10
N HIS A 87 -5.32 16.03 22.91
CA HIS A 87 -6.46 16.85 22.46
C HIS A 87 -7.74 16.03 22.21
N LEU A 88 -7.57 14.77 21.83
CA LEU A 88 -8.63 13.78 21.66
C LEU A 88 -8.04 12.38 21.86
N THR A 89 -8.91 11.38 22.02
CA THR A 89 -8.53 9.96 22.06
C THR A 89 -9.06 9.24 20.83
N LEU A 90 -8.57 8.02 20.58
CA LEU A 90 -9.15 7.16 19.55
C LEU A 90 -10.65 6.89 19.80
N ASP A 91 -11.11 6.91 21.05
CA ASP A 91 -12.50 6.62 21.40
C ASP A 91 -13.36 7.89 21.54
N THR A 92 -12.81 9.08 21.28
CA THR A 92 -13.55 10.35 21.24
C THR A 92 -14.67 10.27 20.21
N LEU A 93 -15.87 10.65 20.63
CA LEU A 93 -17.07 10.62 19.81
C LEU A 93 -17.13 11.87 18.92
N ALA A 94 -17.60 11.70 17.69
CA ALA A 94 -17.70 12.81 16.74
C ALA A 94 -18.54 13.98 17.28
N HIS A 95 -19.58 13.69 18.07
CA HIS A 95 -20.43 14.71 18.68
C HIS A 95 -19.82 15.45 19.86
N GLU A 96 -18.72 14.96 20.43
CA GLU A 96 -17.94 15.69 21.43
C GLU A 96 -17.11 16.80 20.77
N VAL A 97 -16.70 16.59 19.52
CA VAL A 97 -15.91 17.56 18.73
C VAL A 97 -16.81 18.51 17.94
N PHE A 98 -17.87 18.00 17.33
CA PHE A 98 -18.76 18.76 16.45
C PHE A 98 -20.12 19.03 17.13
N PRO A 99 -20.43 20.28 17.52
CA PRO A 99 -21.69 20.60 18.21
C PRO A 99 -22.96 20.29 17.40
N TRP A 100 -22.85 20.27 16.07
CA TRP A 100 -23.95 19.98 15.13
C TRP A 100 -24.18 18.48 14.90
N TRP A 101 -23.28 17.62 15.37
CA TRP A 101 -23.41 16.17 15.20
C TRP A 101 -24.38 15.61 16.23
N ASN A 102 -25.31 14.75 15.79
CA ASN A 102 -26.39 14.27 16.64
C ASN A 102 -25.87 13.44 17.83
N ARG A 103 -26.40 13.74 19.02
CA ARG A 103 -26.06 13.12 20.30
C ARG A 103 -27.10 12.09 20.75
N GLU A 104 -28.25 12.04 20.10
CA GLU A 104 -29.35 11.17 20.49
C GLU A 104 -28.97 9.69 20.29
N PRO A 105 -29.05 8.84 21.34
CA PRO A 105 -28.70 7.43 21.23
C PRO A 105 -29.48 6.64 20.17
N SER A 106 -30.69 7.11 19.82
CA SER A 106 -31.50 6.52 18.76
C SER A 106 -30.90 6.72 17.36
N ASP A 107 -30.07 7.74 17.16
CA ASP A 107 -29.32 7.94 15.92
C ASP A 107 -27.99 7.19 16.01
N ARG A 108 -27.77 6.27 15.09
CA ARG A 108 -26.56 5.44 15.05
C ARG A 108 -25.28 6.27 14.89
N ARG A 109 -25.38 7.44 14.25
CA ARG A 109 -24.26 8.37 14.07
C ARG A 109 -23.74 8.91 15.40
N SER A 110 -24.55 8.93 16.46
CA SER A 110 -24.11 9.37 17.80
C SER A 110 -22.96 8.53 18.37
N ARG A 111 -22.75 7.30 17.87
CA ARG A 111 -21.72 6.36 18.32
C ARG A 111 -20.45 6.37 17.47
N VAL A 112 -20.34 7.25 16.48
CA VAL A 112 -19.14 7.35 15.64
C VAL A 112 -17.97 7.88 16.46
N THR A 113 -16.89 7.10 16.53
CA THR A 113 -15.63 7.48 17.17
C THR A 113 -14.53 7.74 16.15
N LEU A 114 -13.47 8.46 16.54
CA LEU A 114 -12.26 8.61 15.73
C LEU A 114 -11.71 7.24 15.28
N ARG A 115 -11.68 6.25 16.19
CA ARG A 115 -11.26 4.88 15.92
C ARG A 115 -12.06 4.26 14.79
N SER A 116 -13.40 4.35 14.86
CA SER A 116 -14.28 3.78 13.84
C SER A 116 -14.09 4.44 12.47
N LEU A 117 -13.73 5.74 12.45
CA LEU A 117 -13.37 6.44 11.22
C LEU A 117 -12.02 5.96 10.69
N LEU A 118 -10.97 5.91 11.51
CA LEU A 118 -9.65 5.48 11.07
C LEU A 118 -9.60 4.00 10.63
N SER A 119 -10.43 3.13 11.23
CA SER A 119 -10.57 1.73 10.86
C SER A 119 -11.60 1.46 9.77
N PHE A 120 -12.26 2.49 9.22
CA PHE A 120 -13.26 2.39 8.14
C PHE A 120 -14.48 1.54 8.53
N THR A 121 -14.87 1.60 9.80
CA THR A 121 -16.04 0.90 10.36
C THR A 121 -17.09 1.85 10.95
N SER A 122 -17.01 3.15 10.67
CA SER A 122 -17.91 4.16 11.28
C SER A 122 -19.40 4.07 10.91
N GLY A 123 -19.79 3.23 9.93
CA GLY A 123 -21.17 3.14 9.44
C GLY A 123 -21.44 3.94 8.16
N PHE A 124 -20.58 4.91 7.81
CA PHE A 124 -20.59 5.51 6.48
C PHE A 124 -20.31 4.45 5.42
N TYR A 125 -21.08 4.50 4.34
CA TYR A 125 -21.01 3.57 3.23
C TYR A 125 -20.89 4.33 1.91
N SER A 126 -20.19 3.71 0.96
CA SER A 126 -20.22 4.14 -0.43
C SER A 126 -20.11 2.92 -1.34
N PRO A 127 -20.86 2.88 -2.45
CA PRO A 127 -20.60 1.91 -3.51
C PRO A 127 -19.26 2.20 -4.22
N ASP A 128 -18.81 3.46 -4.21
CA ASP A 128 -17.58 3.92 -4.82
C ASP A 128 -16.54 4.36 -3.78
N ALA A 129 -15.31 3.85 -3.89
CA ALA A 129 -14.22 4.16 -2.94
C ALA A 129 -13.91 5.67 -2.80
N GLY A 130 -14.23 6.46 -3.82
CA GLY A 130 -14.02 7.91 -3.82
C GLY A 130 -14.91 8.67 -2.83
N GLY A 131 -16.08 8.13 -2.49
CA GLY A 131 -17.08 8.83 -1.67
C GLY A 131 -17.67 10.04 -2.42
N LEU A 132 -18.83 9.86 -3.05
CA LEU A 132 -19.44 10.89 -3.90
C LEU A 132 -20.21 11.93 -3.08
N VAL A 133 -19.50 12.95 -2.59
CA VAL A 133 -20.09 14.20 -2.06
C VAL A 133 -19.37 15.43 -2.64
N PRO A 134 -20.04 16.58 -2.79
CA PRO A 134 -19.45 17.77 -3.41
C PRO A 134 -18.13 18.24 -2.78
N CYS A 135 -17.99 18.19 -1.45
CA CYS A 135 -16.77 18.61 -0.76
C CYS A 135 -15.55 17.72 -0.96
N LEU A 136 -15.71 16.52 -1.54
CA LEU A 136 -14.62 15.62 -1.93
C LEU A 136 -14.33 15.67 -3.44
N GLY A 137 -15.16 16.39 -4.21
CA GLY A 137 -15.04 16.50 -5.67
C GLY A 137 -14.24 17.72 -6.13
N ALA A 138 -14.56 18.20 -7.33
CA ALA A 138 -13.87 19.33 -7.97
C ALA A 138 -13.93 20.65 -7.16
N ASN A 139 -14.93 20.80 -6.29
CA ASN A 139 -15.12 22.00 -5.47
C ASN A 139 -14.51 21.87 -4.07
N ALA A 140 -13.72 20.82 -3.77
CA ALA A 140 -13.20 20.55 -2.45
C ALA A 140 -12.50 21.75 -1.80
N SER A 141 -11.73 22.53 -2.58
CA SER A 141 -11.00 23.71 -2.09
C SER A 141 -11.86 24.85 -1.58
N SER A 142 -13.16 24.85 -1.88
CA SER A 142 -14.13 25.86 -1.43
C SER A 142 -14.73 25.53 -0.05
N TYR A 143 -14.44 24.35 0.50
CA TYR A 143 -14.94 23.92 1.80
C TYR A 143 -13.87 24.12 2.89
N SER A 144 -14.32 24.41 4.11
CA SER A 144 -13.50 24.13 5.30
C SER A 144 -13.60 22.63 5.64
N PRO A 145 -12.60 22.06 6.34
CA PRO A 145 -12.67 20.66 6.78
C PRO A 145 -13.93 20.33 7.60
N GLU A 146 -14.35 21.22 8.51
CA GLU A 146 -15.58 21.03 9.28
C GLU A 146 -16.84 21.13 8.39
N ALA A 147 -16.88 22.05 7.43
CA ALA A 147 -18.00 22.15 6.50
C ALA A 147 -18.13 20.89 5.63
N CYS A 148 -17.00 20.32 5.20
CA CYS A 148 -17.00 19.04 4.49
C CYS A 148 -17.43 17.88 5.40
N ALA A 149 -16.97 17.83 6.64
CA ALA A 149 -17.42 16.82 7.61
C ALA A 149 -18.94 16.90 7.84
N ARG A 150 -19.51 18.12 7.90
CA ARG A 150 -20.96 18.33 7.99
C ARG A 150 -21.68 17.87 6.74
N GLU A 151 -21.17 18.20 5.55
CA GLU A 151 -21.76 17.74 4.29
C GLU A 151 -21.76 16.20 4.20
N ILE A 152 -20.67 15.55 4.60
CA ILE A 152 -20.60 14.08 4.68
C ILE A 152 -21.66 13.55 5.66
N TYR A 153 -21.79 14.14 6.85
CA TYR A 153 -22.78 13.72 7.83
C TYR A 153 -24.24 13.83 7.32
N GLU A 154 -24.53 14.86 6.53
CA GLU A 154 -25.86 15.15 6.00
C GLU A 154 -26.20 14.34 4.75
N GLN A 155 -25.23 14.09 3.86
CA GLN A 155 -25.48 13.57 2.51
C GLN A 155 -24.92 12.17 2.26
N ALA A 156 -23.88 11.74 2.98
CA ALA A 156 -23.28 10.43 2.72
C ALA A 156 -24.21 9.29 3.19
N PRO A 157 -24.29 8.17 2.47
CA PRO A 157 -25.00 6.99 2.94
C PRO A 157 -24.46 6.50 4.28
N PHE A 158 -25.35 6.24 5.24
CA PHE A 158 -25.02 5.71 6.56
C PHE A 158 -25.86 4.46 6.83
N GLU A 159 -25.29 3.30 6.51
CA GLU A 159 -26.04 2.04 6.44
C GLU A 159 -25.87 1.15 7.66
N PHE A 160 -24.69 1.19 8.29
CA PHE A 160 -24.29 0.20 9.30
C PHE A 160 -24.18 0.81 10.71
N GLU A 161 -24.18 -0.04 11.72
CA GLU A 161 -23.78 0.37 13.06
C GLU A 161 -22.27 0.67 13.09
N PRO A 162 -21.83 1.73 13.78
CA PRO A 162 -20.40 1.93 14.02
C PRO A 162 -19.75 0.67 14.62
N SER A 163 -18.58 0.33 14.10
CA SER A 163 -17.81 -0.86 14.42
C SER A 163 -18.44 -2.21 14.02
N SER A 164 -19.56 -2.24 13.29
CA SER A 164 -20.17 -3.52 12.85
C SER A 164 -19.74 -3.96 11.45
N THR A 165 -19.43 -3.01 10.57
CA THR A 165 -19.18 -3.31 9.15
C THR A 165 -18.06 -2.43 8.62
N TRP A 166 -17.11 -3.05 7.94
CA TRP A 166 -16.06 -2.36 7.21
C TRP A 166 -16.52 -1.99 5.79
N SER A 167 -16.36 -0.72 5.43
CA SER A 167 -16.65 -0.20 4.09
C SER A 167 -15.52 0.71 3.64
N TYR A 168 -14.94 0.44 2.48
CA TYR A 168 -13.84 1.25 1.97
C TYR A 168 -14.34 2.49 1.24
N ASN A 169 -14.18 3.67 1.84
CA ASN A 169 -14.51 4.94 1.21
C ASN A 169 -13.72 6.12 1.82
N SER A 170 -13.73 7.25 1.12
CA SER A 170 -12.94 8.43 1.53
C SER A 170 -13.60 9.30 2.60
N PHE A 171 -14.89 9.09 2.89
CA PHE A 171 -15.62 9.88 3.90
C PHE A 171 -14.96 9.79 5.27
N HIS A 172 -14.58 8.57 5.65
CA HIS A 172 -14.04 8.27 6.98
C HIS A 172 -12.85 9.14 7.35
N LEU A 173 -11.83 9.15 6.48
CA LEU A 173 -10.58 9.84 6.77
C LEU A 173 -10.75 11.36 6.69
N GLN A 174 -11.66 11.85 5.84
CA GLN A 174 -11.97 13.28 5.78
C GLN A 174 -12.59 13.77 7.09
N VAL A 175 -13.56 13.03 7.64
CA VAL A 175 -14.17 13.36 8.94
C VAL A 175 -13.14 13.21 10.06
N ALA A 176 -12.32 12.16 10.06
CA ALA A 176 -11.27 11.95 11.07
C ALA A 176 -10.25 13.10 11.11
N GLY A 177 -9.79 13.56 9.94
CA GLY A 177 -8.89 14.70 9.84
C GLY A 177 -9.51 16.00 10.36
N ALA A 178 -10.77 16.26 10.01
CA ALA A 178 -11.51 17.40 10.53
C ALA A 178 -11.70 17.32 12.06
N MET A 179 -11.97 16.12 12.62
CA MET A 179 -12.07 15.92 14.07
C MET A 179 -10.76 16.27 14.78
N ALA A 180 -9.65 15.71 14.30
CA ALA A 180 -8.34 15.94 14.91
C ALA A 180 -7.89 17.40 14.84
N ALA A 181 -8.07 18.04 13.67
CA ALA A 181 -7.75 19.45 13.49
C ALA A 181 -8.60 20.36 14.39
N THR A 182 -9.91 20.10 14.48
CA THR A 182 -10.84 20.86 15.34
C THR A 182 -10.48 20.72 16.82
N ALA A 183 -10.24 19.49 17.29
CA ALA A 183 -9.85 19.22 18.67
C ALA A 183 -8.49 19.85 19.05
N ALA A 184 -7.54 19.88 18.11
CA ALA A 184 -6.24 20.53 18.29
C ALA A 184 -6.27 22.06 18.10
N GLY A 185 -7.38 22.63 17.61
CA GLY A 185 -7.51 24.07 17.36
C GLY A 185 -6.63 24.60 16.23
N ILE A 186 -6.30 23.76 15.24
CA ILE A 186 -5.42 24.10 14.11
C ILE A 186 -6.06 23.69 12.78
N SER A 187 -5.48 24.11 11.65
CA SER A 187 -5.92 23.63 10.33
C SER A 187 -5.50 22.18 10.07
N VAL A 188 -6.14 21.50 9.11
CA VAL A 188 -5.73 20.14 8.71
C VAL A 188 -4.33 20.15 8.08
N GLN A 189 -3.97 21.22 7.39
CA GLN A 189 -2.65 21.42 6.81
C GLN A 189 -1.60 21.54 7.90
N ASP A 190 -1.88 22.33 8.94
CA ASP A 190 -0.98 22.48 10.09
C ASP A 190 -0.89 21.16 10.88
N LEU A 191 -1.98 20.39 10.97
CA LEU A 191 -1.95 19.04 11.55
C LEU A 191 -0.98 18.13 10.79
N LEU A 192 -1.12 18.01 9.46
CA LEU A 192 -0.21 17.23 8.63
C LEU A 192 1.24 17.76 8.73
N HIS A 193 1.40 19.08 8.78
CA HIS A 193 2.71 19.71 8.87
C HIS A 193 3.41 19.40 10.19
N LYS A 194 2.75 19.74 11.31
CA LYS A 194 3.24 19.58 12.67
C LYS A 194 3.56 18.13 13.02
N TYR A 195 2.67 17.20 12.64
CA TYR A 195 2.78 15.82 13.11
C TYR A 195 3.45 14.86 12.11
N LEU A 196 3.73 15.27 10.87
CA LEU A 196 4.36 14.38 9.89
C LEU A 196 5.45 15.07 9.05
N ILE A 197 5.13 16.17 8.38
CA ILE A 197 6.04 16.78 7.39
C ILE A 197 7.27 17.39 8.06
N GLU A 198 7.08 18.24 9.06
CA GLU A 198 8.15 18.96 9.74
C GLU A 198 9.08 18.02 10.53
N PRO A 199 8.56 17.12 11.40
CA PRO A 199 9.44 16.24 12.19
C PRO A 199 10.29 15.28 11.34
N LEU A 200 9.82 14.94 10.13
CA LEU A 200 10.54 14.06 9.21
C LEU A 200 11.25 14.81 8.09
N SER A 201 11.15 16.15 8.04
CA SER A 201 11.72 16.98 6.98
C SER A 201 11.33 16.47 5.57
N LEU A 202 10.02 16.30 5.34
CA LEU A 202 9.45 15.82 4.08
C LEU A 202 9.29 16.97 3.07
N SER A 203 10.40 17.40 2.47
CA SER A 203 10.45 18.60 1.63
C SER A 203 9.67 18.50 0.31
N ALA A 204 9.32 17.29 -0.12
CA ALA A 204 8.62 17.03 -1.38
C ALA A 204 7.26 16.36 -1.17
N THR A 205 6.67 16.50 0.03
CA THR A 205 5.39 15.90 0.41
C THR A 205 4.34 16.96 0.70
N SER A 206 3.16 16.81 0.12
CA SER A 206 2.00 17.69 0.36
C SER A 206 0.69 16.98 0.04
N TRP A 207 -0.43 17.53 0.51
CA TRP A 207 -1.76 17.10 0.06
C TRP A 207 -2.41 18.23 -0.74
N SER A 208 -2.94 17.90 -1.93
CA SER A 208 -3.69 18.85 -2.74
C SER A 208 -5.15 18.96 -2.27
N GLY A 209 -5.78 20.10 -2.57
CA GLY A 209 -7.16 20.43 -2.15
C GLY A 209 -7.32 21.75 -1.40
N GLY A 210 -6.25 22.55 -1.27
CA GLY A 210 -6.34 23.88 -0.65
C GLY A 210 -6.76 23.78 0.81
N LEU A 211 -7.82 24.51 1.21
CA LEU A 211 -8.33 24.54 2.58
C LEU A 211 -8.84 23.18 3.10
N ASN A 212 -9.30 22.31 2.21
CA ASN A 212 -9.80 20.97 2.54
C ASN A 212 -9.02 19.92 1.73
N PRO A 213 -7.79 19.60 2.14
CA PRO A 213 -6.97 18.62 1.43
C PRO A 213 -7.64 17.24 1.41
N GLY A 214 -7.56 16.55 0.28
CA GLY A 214 -8.16 15.21 0.11
C GLY A 214 -7.30 14.13 0.78
N LEU A 215 -7.54 13.88 2.07
CA LEU A 215 -6.64 13.05 2.90
C LEU A 215 -6.46 11.61 2.39
N ALA A 216 -7.51 11.05 1.80
CA ALA A 216 -7.54 9.66 1.36
C ALA A 216 -6.90 9.38 0.00
N GLY A 217 -6.57 10.41 -0.78
CA GLY A 217 -6.22 10.24 -2.20
C GLY A 217 -5.21 11.23 -2.78
N ASN A 218 -5.05 12.39 -2.15
CA ASN A 218 -4.45 13.54 -2.81
C ASN A 218 -3.04 13.88 -2.29
N MET A 219 -2.37 12.94 -1.62
CA MET A 219 -0.96 13.11 -1.30
C MET A 219 -0.14 13.08 -2.59
N VAL A 220 0.75 14.07 -2.71
CA VAL A 220 1.86 14.08 -3.64
C VAL A 220 3.14 13.93 -2.82
N THR A 221 3.98 12.97 -3.15
CA THR A 221 5.25 12.72 -2.45
C THR A 221 6.30 12.12 -3.39
N THR A 222 7.45 11.73 -2.85
CA THR A 222 8.53 11.03 -3.54
C THR A 222 8.86 9.72 -2.81
N GLY A 223 9.55 8.80 -3.46
CA GLY A 223 10.06 7.60 -2.79
C GLY A 223 11.01 7.95 -1.62
N ASP A 224 11.80 9.01 -1.75
CA ASP A 224 12.74 9.46 -0.72
C ASP A 224 12.06 9.98 0.55
N ASP A 225 10.95 10.69 0.41
CA ASP A 225 10.17 11.15 1.56
C ASP A 225 9.34 10.03 2.19
N TYR A 226 8.70 9.18 1.38
CA TYR A 226 7.95 8.03 1.90
C TYR A 226 8.86 7.03 2.62
N ASP A 227 10.11 6.88 2.18
CA ASP A 227 11.13 6.11 2.90
C ASP A 227 11.32 6.60 4.35
N LYS A 228 11.38 7.93 4.54
CA LYS A 228 11.48 8.52 5.89
C LYS A 228 10.22 8.22 6.71
N ILE A 229 9.05 8.26 6.09
CA ILE A 229 7.77 7.88 6.74
C ILE A 229 7.83 6.42 7.22
N LEU A 230 8.23 5.48 6.35
CA LEU A 230 8.32 4.06 6.69
C LEU A 230 9.31 3.80 7.83
N ARG A 231 10.50 4.40 7.77
CA ARG A 231 11.51 4.28 8.84
C ARG A 231 11.02 4.88 10.16
N ALA A 232 10.36 6.03 10.10
CA ALA A 232 9.82 6.68 11.29
C ALA A 232 8.70 5.87 11.93
N TYR A 233 7.82 5.28 11.12
CA TYR A 233 6.75 4.42 11.61
C TYR A 233 7.29 3.11 12.20
N LEU A 234 8.26 2.48 11.53
CA LEU A 234 8.95 1.30 12.05
C LEU A 234 9.64 1.57 13.39
N GLY A 235 10.33 2.71 13.49
CA GLY A 235 11.07 3.13 14.68
C GLY A 235 10.24 3.84 15.74
N TYR A 236 8.91 3.90 15.61
CA TYR A 236 8.00 4.57 16.54
C TYR A 236 8.35 6.05 16.84
N LYS A 237 8.86 6.78 15.84
CA LYS A 237 9.34 8.17 16.00
C LYS A 237 8.21 9.21 16.01
N ILE A 238 7.14 8.96 15.27
CA ILE A 238 5.99 9.88 15.13
C ILE A 238 4.79 9.37 15.91
N VAL A 239 4.55 8.07 15.81
CA VAL A 239 3.50 7.36 16.54
C VAL A 239 4.17 6.47 17.56
N SER A 240 3.80 6.59 18.83
CA SER A 240 4.34 5.75 19.91
C SER A 240 4.03 4.28 19.66
N LYS A 241 4.79 3.35 20.28
CA LYS A 241 4.52 1.91 20.13
C LYS A 241 3.06 1.56 20.48
N GLN A 242 2.55 2.10 21.58
CA GLN A 242 1.17 1.84 22.03
C GLN A 242 0.14 2.26 20.97
N LEU A 243 0.32 3.45 20.37
CA LEU A 243 -0.59 3.94 19.34
C LEU A 243 -0.40 3.19 18.01
N ALA A 244 0.83 2.78 17.69
CA ALA A 244 1.10 1.95 16.52
C ALA A 244 0.46 0.56 16.66
N ASP A 245 0.49 -0.05 17.86
CA ASP A 245 -0.20 -1.31 18.14
C ASP A 245 -1.73 -1.19 17.92
N GLU A 246 -2.32 -0.03 18.23
CA GLU A 246 -3.73 0.27 17.90
C GLU A 246 -3.94 0.47 16.39
N MET A 247 -3.01 1.15 15.70
CA MET A 247 -3.08 1.35 14.25
C MET A 247 -2.91 0.05 13.45
N GLU A 248 -2.30 -0.97 14.04
CA GLU A 248 -1.98 -2.28 13.45
C GLU A 248 -2.98 -3.38 13.86
N ARG A 249 -3.94 -3.08 14.72
CA ARG A 249 -4.97 -4.04 15.13
C ARG A 249 -5.79 -4.52 13.92
N ASP A 250 -6.16 -5.79 13.94
CA ASP A 250 -7.13 -6.35 12.99
C ASP A 250 -8.55 -5.86 13.33
N TYR A 251 -9.04 -4.89 12.54
CA TYR A 251 -10.39 -4.33 12.69
C TYR A 251 -11.45 -5.06 11.86
N LEU A 252 -11.07 -6.12 11.13
CA LEU A 252 -11.99 -6.98 10.37
C LEU A 252 -12.23 -8.32 11.05
N ARG A 253 -11.63 -8.54 12.23
CA ARG A 253 -11.89 -9.73 13.04
C ARG A 253 -13.40 -9.89 13.28
N PRO A 254 -13.95 -11.11 13.15
CA PRO A 254 -15.36 -11.37 13.49
C PRO A 254 -15.71 -10.82 14.89
N PRO A 255 -16.90 -10.21 15.07
CA PRO A 255 -18.06 -10.29 14.18
C PRO A 255 -18.17 -9.18 13.11
N VAL A 256 -17.12 -8.39 12.87
CA VAL A 256 -17.17 -7.32 11.86
C VAL A 256 -17.45 -7.88 10.47
N GLN A 257 -18.42 -7.31 9.78
CA GLN A 257 -18.80 -7.70 8.42
C GLN A 257 -18.03 -6.88 7.39
N ILE A 258 -17.95 -7.36 6.15
CA ILE A 258 -17.34 -6.64 5.04
C ILE A 258 -18.45 -6.23 4.08
N ALA A 259 -18.56 -4.94 3.77
CA ALA A 259 -19.52 -4.45 2.80
C ALA A 259 -19.23 -5.04 1.40
N ASN A 260 -20.28 -5.39 0.65
CA ASN A 260 -20.13 -6.00 -0.68
C ASN A 260 -19.29 -5.16 -1.64
N SER A 261 -19.40 -3.82 -1.58
CA SER A 261 -18.61 -2.89 -2.40
C SER A 261 -17.10 -3.00 -2.15
N SER A 262 -16.70 -3.59 -1.01
CA SER A 262 -15.31 -3.64 -0.56
C SER A 262 -14.75 -5.07 -0.46
N ALA A 263 -15.58 -6.10 -0.70
CA ALA A 263 -15.20 -7.50 -0.57
C ALA A 263 -14.00 -7.90 -1.44
N THR A 264 -13.92 -7.37 -2.67
CA THR A 264 -12.79 -7.65 -3.58
C THR A 264 -11.47 -7.13 -3.01
N LEU A 265 -11.46 -5.98 -2.32
CA LEU A 265 -10.25 -5.43 -1.71
C LEU A 265 -9.73 -6.31 -0.59
N VAL A 266 -10.61 -6.82 0.28
CA VAL A 266 -10.22 -7.72 1.37
C VAL A 266 -9.67 -9.03 0.81
N LYS A 267 -10.34 -9.58 -0.20
CA LYS A 267 -9.86 -10.76 -0.91
C LYS A 267 -8.52 -10.51 -1.59
N LEU A 268 -8.24 -9.30 -2.06
CA LEU A 268 -7.01 -8.98 -2.78
C LEU A 268 -5.84 -8.73 -1.82
N LEU A 269 -6.04 -7.92 -0.77
CA LEU A 269 -4.96 -7.35 0.06
C LEU A 269 -4.90 -7.95 1.47
N GLY A 270 -5.97 -8.54 1.99
CA GLY A 270 -6.07 -9.03 3.36
C GLY A 270 -7.05 -8.21 4.21
N HIS A 271 -6.91 -8.34 5.53
CA HIS A 271 -7.74 -7.57 6.47
C HIS A 271 -7.35 -6.09 6.47
N TYR A 272 -7.99 -5.30 7.33
CA TYR A 272 -7.74 -3.86 7.42
C TYR A 272 -7.49 -3.45 8.87
N SER A 273 -6.58 -2.50 9.01
CA SER A 273 -6.23 -1.85 10.27
C SER A 273 -6.57 -0.35 10.17
N MET A 274 -5.90 0.54 10.91
CA MET A 274 -6.18 1.98 10.75
C MET A 274 -5.51 2.53 9.48
N CYS A 275 -6.31 2.69 8.43
CA CYS A 275 -5.88 3.27 7.16
C CYS A 275 -4.70 2.55 6.48
N ASN A 276 -4.56 1.26 6.75
CA ASN A 276 -3.61 0.36 6.10
C ASN A 276 -4.22 -1.06 6.08
N TYR A 277 -3.81 -1.88 5.12
CA TYR A 277 -4.21 -3.28 5.02
C TYR A 277 -3.30 -4.14 5.90
N PHE A 278 -3.92 -5.03 6.67
CA PHE A 278 -3.23 -6.12 7.35
C PHE A 278 -3.11 -7.27 6.35
N GLU A 279 -1.92 -7.38 5.77
CA GLU A 279 -1.68 -8.16 4.57
C GLU A 279 -1.80 -9.68 4.82
N CYS A 280 -2.58 -10.36 3.99
CA CYS A 280 -2.67 -11.83 4.02
C CYS A 280 -2.81 -12.39 2.61
N ILE A 281 -1.69 -12.39 1.90
CA ILE A 281 -1.67 -12.71 0.48
C ILE A 281 -0.99 -14.05 0.13
N PHE A 282 -0.10 -14.62 0.97
CA PHE A 282 0.59 -15.88 0.61
C PHE A 282 1.03 -16.82 1.76
N PRO A 283 0.86 -18.15 1.61
CA PRO A 283 0.03 -18.82 0.59
C PRO A 283 -1.45 -18.51 0.84
N LYS A 284 -2.19 -18.21 -0.23
CA LYS A 284 -3.61 -17.84 -0.16
C LYS A 284 -4.47 -19.10 -0.03
N LEU A 285 -4.45 -19.70 1.15
CA LEU A 285 -5.12 -20.98 1.42
C LEU A 285 -6.62 -20.80 1.76
N SER A 286 -7.02 -19.63 2.27
CA SER A 286 -8.39 -19.16 2.60
C SER A 286 -8.27 -17.84 3.38
N ASP A 287 -9.34 -17.40 4.06
CA ASP A 287 -9.46 -16.22 4.94
C ASP A 287 -8.23 -15.92 5.82
N PHE A 288 -8.20 -14.71 6.39
CA PHE A 288 -7.09 -14.24 7.22
C PHE A 288 -6.69 -15.24 8.31
N SER A 289 -5.45 -15.72 8.24
CA SER A 289 -4.98 -16.86 9.04
C SER A 289 -4.08 -16.43 10.21
N PRO A 290 -3.92 -17.27 11.25
CA PRO A 290 -2.96 -17.03 12.33
C PRO A 290 -1.51 -16.84 11.83
N ARG A 291 -1.18 -17.40 10.65
CA ARG A 291 0.12 -17.17 10.00
C ARG A 291 0.25 -15.72 9.51
N CYS A 292 -0.81 -15.14 8.96
CA CYS A 292 -0.83 -13.75 8.52
C CYS A 292 -0.73 -12.79 9.71
N GLU A 293 -1.49 -13.08 10.79
CA GLU A 293 -1.37 -12.34 12.05
C GLU A 293 0.06 -12.37 12.60
N LYS A 294 0.70 -13.54 12.60
CA LYS A 294 2.10 -13.69 13.02
C LYS A 294 3.10 -12.98 12.11
N ALA A 295 2.85 -12.95 10.81
CA ALA A 295 3.70 -12.24 9.86
C ALA A 295 3.67 -10.73 10.08
N ASN A 296 2.54 -10.21 10.59
CA ASN A 296 2.37 -8.81 11.01
C ASN A 296 2.85 -7.81 9.93
N ILE A 297 2.33 -7.99 8.71
CA ILE A 297 2.68 -7.20 7.53
C ILE A 297 1.57 -6.19 7.27
N HIS A 298 1.94 -4.91 7.21
CA HIS A 298 1.03 -3.80 6.94
C HIS A 298 1.39 -3.11 5.63
N VAL A 299 0.40 -2.86 4.78
CA VAL A 299 0.59 -2.24 3.46
C VAL A 299 -0.44 -1.14 3.20
N ASP A 300 -0.06 -0.10 2.47
CA ASP A 300 -0.99 0.97 2.05
C ASP A 300 -1.00 1.09 0.53
N ALA A 301 -1.65 0.12 -0.14
CA ALA A 301 -1.62 -0.02 -1.58
C ALA A 301 -2.36 1.12 -2.30
N GLY A 302 -1.67 1.80 -3.21
CA GLY A 302 -2.20 2.88 -4.03
C GLY A 302 -2.68 2.39 -5.38
N LEU A 303 -3.79 2.94 -5.88
CA LEU A 303 -4.39 2.58 -7.17
C LEU A 303 -3.38 2.58 -8.33
N PHE A 304 -2.46 3.56 -8.33
CA PHE A 304 -1.46 3.75 -9.38
C PHE A 304 -0.22 2.86 -9.23
N GLY A 305 -0.26 1.91 -8.29
CA GLY A 305 0.75 0.87 -8.15
C GLY A 305 1.85 1.18 -7.13
N TYR A 306 1.77 2.31 -6.43
CA TYR A 306 2.64 2.55 -5.27
C TYR A 306 2.32 1.54 -4.17
N TYR A 307 3.35 0.87 -3.63
CA TYR A 307 3.13 -0.26 -2.72
C TYR A 307 4.17 -0.28 -1.60
N PRO A 308 3.88 0.41 -0.47
CA PRO A 308 4.71 0.41 0.70
C PRO A 308 4.38 -0.78 1.62
N VAL A 309 5.40 -1.36 2.23
CA VAL A 309 5.29 -2.52 3.11
C VAL A 309 6.05 -2.28 4.40
N VAL A 310 5.38 -2.50 5.53
CA VAL A 310 5.97 -2.57 6.86
C VAL A 310 5.88 -4.03 7.33
N ASP A 311 7.02 -4.65 7.57
CA ASP A 311 7.12 -5.98 8.16
C ASP A 311 7.56 -5.85 9.62
N ARG A 312 6.59 -5.96 10.53
CA ARG A 312 6.84 -5.82 11.95
C ARG A 312 7.54 -7.02 12.55
N ALA A 313 7.29 -8.23 12.04
CA ALA A 313 7.92 -9.44 12.54
C ALA A 313 9.45 -9.41 12.33
N ARG A 314 9.91 -8.73 11.27
CA ARG A 314 11.34 -8.58 10.94
C ARG A 314 11.91 -7.21 11.29
N GLY A 315 11.07 -6.20 11.52
CA GLY A 315 11.52 -4.82 11.74
C GLY A 315 12.04 -4.14 10.47
N THR A 316 11.50 -4.51 9.32
CA THR A 316 11.98 -4.08 7.99
C THR A 316 10.86 -3.43 7.18
N TYR A 317 11.22 -2.64 6.18
CA TYR A 317 10.28 -2.14 5.16
C TYR A 317 10.81 -2.41 3.76
N MET A 318 9.89 -2.36 2.80
CA MET A 318 10.19 -2.17 1.39
C MET A 318 9.12 -1.31 0.73
N GLN A 319 9.44 -0.70 -0.40
CA GLN A 319 8.47 0.04 -1.20
C GLN A 319 8.73 -0.13 -2.69
N VAL A 320 7.65 -0.38 -3.43
CA VAL A 320 7.61 -0.26 -4.89
C VAL A 320 7.16 1.16 -5.21
N VAL A 321 8.03 1.92 -5.85
CA VAL A 321 7.84 3.34 -6.16
C VAL A 321 7.52 3.47 -7.65
N GLN A 322 6.23 3.56 -7.97
CA GLN A 322 5.73 3.76 -9.32
C GLN A 322 4.43 4.57 -9.31
N MET A 323 4.13 5.20 -10.43
CA MET A 323 2.84 5.82 -10.68
C MET A 323 2.42 5.56 -12.12
N LYS A 324 1.50 4.61 -12.31
CA LYS A 324 0.88 4.33 -13.61
C LYS A 324 -0.62 4.56 -13.51
N LEU A 325 -1.11 5.55 -14.25
CA LEU A 325 -2.55 5.81 -14.33
C LEU A 325 -3.24 4.63 -15.04
N PRO A 326 -4.39 4.14 -14.53
CA PRO A 326 -5.18 3.13 -15.22
C PRO A 326 -5.63 3.64 -16.59
N GLN A 327 -5.59 2.77 -17.60
CA GLN A 327 -5.94 3.15 -18.98
C GLN A 327 -7.45 3.02 -19.27
N SER A 328 -8.14 2.20 -18.48
CA SER A 328 -9.58 1.95 -18.62
C SER A 328 -10.16 1.40 -17.30
N THR A 329 -11.49 1.35 -17.21
CA THR A 329 -12.20 0.66 -16.11
C THR A 329 -11.88 -0.83 -16.06
N ALA A 330 -11.69 -1.48 -17.20
CA ALA A 330 -11.32 -2.90 -17.28
C ALA A 330 -9.90 -3.17 -16.74
N THR A 331 -9.00 -2.18 -16.79
CA THR A 331 -7.61 -2.31 -16.33
C THR A 331 -7.36 -1.57 -15.01
N PHE A 332 -8.43 -1.25 -14.28
CA PHE A 332 -8.39 -0.32 -13.13
C PHE A 332 -7.38 -0.73 -12.05
N PHE A 333 -7.32 -2.02 -11.70
CA PHE A 333 -6.43 -2.54 -10.66
C PHE A 333 -5.05 -3.00 -11.18
N VAL A 334 -4.80 -2.95 -12.49
CA VAL A 334 -3.57 -3.52 -13.09
C VAL A 334 -2.29 -2.95 -12.47
N PRO A 335 -2.14 -1.62 -12.24
CA PRO A 335 -0.94 -1.09 -11.61
C PRO A 335 -0.73 -1.62 -10.18
N THR A 336 -1.80 -1.69 -9.38
CA THR A 336 -1.76 -2.22 -8.01
C THR A 336 -1.41 -3.70 -7.99
N ILE A 337 -2.07 -4.51 -8.83
CA ILE A 337 -1.83 -5.95 -8.92
C ILE A 337 -0.39 -6.23 -9.38
N SER A 338 0.13 -5.44 -10.32
CA SER A 338 1.53 -5.57 -10.76
C SER A 338 2.51 -5.32 -9.60
N ALA A 339 2.26 -4.31 -8.76
CA ALA A 339 3.08 -4.06 -7.58
C ALA A 339 2.98 -5.20 -6.55
N MET A 340 1.79 -5.74 -6.33
CA MET A 340 1.56 -6.88 -5.45
C MET A 340 2.30 -8.14 -5.91
N VAL A 341 2.27 -8.42 -7.21
CA VAL A 341 3.00 -9.54 -7.81
C VAL A 341 4.51 -9.34 -7.66
N LEU A 342 5.03 -8.12 -7.89
CA LEU A 342 6.43 -7.84 -7.63
C LEU A 342 6.79 -8.06 -6.15
N ARG A 343 5.97 -7.53 -5.23
CA ARG A 343 6.13 -7.74 -3.79
C ARG A 343 6.10 -9.23 -3.40
N ARG A 344 5.27 -10.05 -4.05
CA ARG A 344 5.25 -11.50 -3.84
C ARG A 344 6.59 -12.14 -4.17
N LEU A 345 7.16 -11.74 -5.30
CA LEU A 345 8.34 -12.35 -5.88
C LEU A 345 9.61 -11.93 -5.14
N VAL A 346 9.72 -10.65 -4.78
CA VAL A 346 10.97 -10.07 -4.27
C VAL A 346 11.13 -10.17 -2.74
N LYS A 347 10.04 -10.25 -1.97
CA LYS A 347 10.08 -10.11 -0.50
C LYS A 347 10.97 -11.15 0.19
N GLY A 348 10.97 -12.40 -0.27
CA GLY A 348 11.81 -13.46 0.31
C GLY A 348 13.31 -13.13 0.21
N SER A 349 13.74 -12.71 -0.97
CA SER A 349 15.13 -12.30 -1.21
C SER A 349 15.49 -10.98 -0.50
N VAL A 350 14.54 -10.05 -0.33
CA VAL A 350 14.75 -8.84 0.50
C VAL A 350 15.02 -9.21 1.96
N ASP A 351 14.23 -10.13 2.51
CA ASP A 351 14.39 -10.59 3.90
C ASP A 351 15.76 -11.24 4.10
N GLN A 352 16.16 -12.11 3.19
CA GLN A 352 17.47 -12.76 3.22
C GLN A 352 18.62 -11.74 3.11
N ALA A 353 18.49 -10.74 2.24
CA ALA A 353 19.50 -9.72 2.05
C ALA A 353 19.73 -8.86 3.31
N ILE A 354 18.66 -8.55 4.03
CA ILE A 354 18.72 -7.75 5.27
C ILE A 354 19.22 -8.58 6.46
N ASP A 355 18.71 -9.81 6.64
CA ASP A 355 19.07 -10.66 7.79
C ASP A 355 20.55 -11.12 7.76
N GLY A 356 21.15 -11.19 6.58
CA GLY A 356 22.53 -11.69 6.41
C GLY A 356 22.70 -13.18 6.72
N GLY A 357 21.61 -13.96 6.70
CA GLY A 357 21.62 -15.41 6.88
C GLY A 357 22.32 -16.16 5.73
N SER A 358 22.64 -17.44 5.97
CA SER A 358 23.21 -18.32 4.95
C SER A 358 22.31 -18.40 3.71
N VAL A 359 22.96 -18.50 2.56
CA VAL A 359 22.31 -18.59 1.25
C VAL A 359 21.70 -19.98 1.09
N ASP A 360 20.60 -20.26 1.78
CA ASP A 360 19.89 -21.52 1.59
C ASP A 360 19.01 -21.40 0.34
N VAL A 361 19.43 -22.11 -0.71
CA VAL A 361 18.67 -22.50 -1.93
C VAL A 361 18.42 -21.39 -3.00
N GLU A 362 18.62 -20.10 -2.73
CA GLU A 362 18.19 -19.02 -3.68
C GLU A 362 19.17 -18.60 -4.80
N VAL A 363 20.42 -19.08 -4.88
CA VAL A 363 21.34 -18.68 -5.98
C VAL A 363 20.88 -19.21 -7.34
N GLY A 364 20.32 -20.43 -7.36
CA GLY A 364 19.71 -20.98 -8.57
C GLY A 364 18.52 -20.15 -9.03
N HIS A 365 17.69 -19.67 -8.10
CA HIS A 365 16.53 -18.83 -8.41
C HIS A 365 16.90 -17.47 -8.99
N ALA A 366 17.98 -16.82 -8.54
CA ALA A 366 18.42 -15.53 -9.09
C ALA A 366 18.87 -15.62 -10.55
N LEU A 367 19.65 -16.65 -10.91
CA LEU A 367 20.07 -16.91 -12.30
C LEU A 367 18.89 -17.27 -13.20
N LEU A 368 17.89 -17.96 -12.65
CA LEU A 368 16.66 -18.27 -13.39
C LEU A 368 15.87 -17.01 -13.76
N TRP A 369 16.01 -15.88 -13.04
CA TRP A 369 15.40 -14.62 -13.47
C TRP A 369 16.06 -13.99 -14.70
N GLU A 370 17.27 -14.43 -15.08
CA GLU A 370 17.89 -14.04 -16.36
C GLU A 370 17.28 -14.81 -17.55
N ASP A 371 16.59 -15.93 -17.31
CA ASP A 371 15.83 -16.66 -18.32
C ASP A 371 14.44 -16.02 -18.50
N PRO A 372 14.13 -15.46 -19.69
CA PRO A 372 12.84 -14.82 -19.95
C PRO A 372 11.64 -15.76 -19.77
N ASP A 373 11.77 -17.04 -20.12
CA ASP A 373 10.67 -18.01 -20.03
C ASP A 373 10.35 -18.32 -18.57
N PHE A 374 11.40 -18.46 -17.75
CA PHE A 374 11.24 -18.63 -16.30
C PHE A 374 10.62 -17.38 -15.67
N ALA A 375 11.13 -16.19 -15.99
CA ALA A 375 10.58 -14.94 -15.47
C ALA A 375 9.09 -14.80 -15.81
N GLN A 376 8.72 -15.08 -17.07
CA GLN A 376 7.32 -15.07 -17.51
C GLN A 376 6.46 -16.07 -16.74
N GLN A 377 6.93 -17.31 -16.56
CA GLN A 377 6.21 -18.33 -15.82
C GLN A 377 6.06 -17.99 -14.33
N ALA A 378 7.10 -17.39 -13.72
CA ALA A 378 7.08 -16.94 -12.34
C ALA A 378 6.07 -15.80 -12.12
N VAL A 379 6.05 -14.79 -13.01
CA VAL A 379 5.06 -13.72 -12.99
C VAL A 379 3.64 -14.28 -13.15
N TRP A 380 3.44 -15.20 -14.10
CA TRP A 380 2.13 -15.82 -14.32
C TRP A 380 1.62 -16.57 -13.08
N ASN A 381 2.47 -17.40 -12.48
CA ASN A 381 2.11 -18.16 -11.28
C ASN A 381 1.80 -17.24 -10.10
N ALA A 382 2.66 -16.24 -9.87
CA ALA A 382 2.44 -15.27 -8.79
C ALA A 382 1.18 -14.43 -9.00
N THR A 383 0.81 -14.11 -10.25
CA THR A 383 -0.45 -13.42 -10.55
C THR A 383 -1.64 -14.31 -10.21
N ARG A 384 -1.61 -15.60 -10.61
CA ARG A 384 -2.68 -16.54 -10.26
C ARG A 384 -2.84 -16.67 -8.75
N ASP A 385 -1.74 -16.70 -8.01
CA ASP A 385 -1.76 -16.75 -6.55
C ASP A 385 -2.37 -15.48 -5.94
N VAL A 386 -1.98 -14.30 -6.43
CA VAL A 386 -2.55 -13.00 -6.00
C VAL A 386 -4.06 -12.95 -6.22
N LEU A 387 -4.52 -13.40 -7.39
CA LEU A 387 -5.92 -13.29 -7.80
C LEU A 387 -6.79 -14.46 -7.31
N ALA A 388 -6.21 -15.51 -6.71
CA ALA A 388 -6.97 -16.65 -6.24
C ALA A 388 -8.11 -16.21 -5.29
N GLY A 389 -9.33 -16.66 -5.57
CA GLY A 389 -10.52 -16.36 -4.76
C GLY A 389 -11.09 -14.93 -4.89
N THR A 390 -10.47 -14.03 -5.65
CA THR A 390 -10.98 -12.65 -5.82
C THR A 390 -12.13 -12.57 -6.83
N GLY A 391 -12.18 -13.51 -7.78
CA GLY A 391 -13.08 -13.48 -8.94
C GLY A 391 -12.54 -12.71 -10.14
N LEU A 392 -11.31 -12.16 -10.05
CA LEU A 392 -10.61 -11.50 -11.16
C LEU A 392 -9.81 -12.53 -11.97
N ASP A 393 -9.74 -12.35 -13.29
CA ASP A 393 -8.96 -13.23 -14.16
C ASP A 393 -7.54 -12.67 -14.41
N ALA A 394 -6.53 -13.54 -14.29
CA ALA A 394 -5.15 -13.22 -14.66
C ALA A 394 -5.00 -12.80 -16.13
N ALA A 395 -5.86 -13.32 -17.02
CA ALA A 395 -5.88 -12.95 -18.42
C ALA A 395 -6.33 -11.49 -18.63
N GLU A 396 -7.20 -10.96 -17.76
CA GLU A 396 -7.64 -9.56 -17.79
C GLU A 396 -6.56 -8.60 -17.29
N VAL A 397 -5.67 -9.06 -16.40
CA VAL A 397 -4.55 -8.28 -15.90
C VAL A 397 -3.44 -8.13 -16.94
N TRP A 398 -3.21 -9.17 -17.76
CA TRP A 398 -2.06 -9.23 -18.67
C TRP A 398 -2.37 -9.11 -20.16
N SER A 399 -3.63 -8.89 -20.57
CA SER A 399 -4.18 -8.74 -21.94
C SER A 399 -3.85 -9.85 -22.97
N SER A 400 -2.65 -10.44 -22.98
CA SER A 400 -2.31 -11.69 -23.67
C SER A 400 -0.96 -12.26 -23.21
N ARG A 401 -0.70 -13.56 -23.46
CA ARG A 401 0.65 -14.16 -23.33
C ARG A 401 1.73 -13.43 -24.16
N LYS A 402 1.34 -12.72 -25.23
CA LYS A 402 2.24 -11.93 -26.08
C LYS A 402 2.59 -10.56 -25.48
N ASP A 403 1.73 -10.00 -24.63
CA ASP A 403 2.01 -8.74 -23.90
C ASP A 403 2.91 -8.97 -22.67
N MET A 404 3.05 -10.23 -22.25
CA MET A 404 3.97 -10.65 -21.18
C MET A 404 5.41 -10.92 -21.66
N GLY A 405 5.71 -10.82 -22.96
CA GLY A 405 6.99 -11.27 -23.52
C GLY A 405 7.48 -10.42 -24.68
N GLY A 406 8.22 -9.36 -24.37
CA GLY A 406 9.07 -8.66 -25.33
C GLY A 406 10.32 -9.48 -25.66
N ALA A 407 10.16 -10.63 -26.33
CA ALA A 407 11.26 -11.33 -26.97
C ALA A 407 10.78 -11.85 -28.33
N LYS A 408 11.26 -11.21 -29.41
CA LYS A 408 11.20 -11.80 -30.74
C LYS A 408 11.92 -13.16 -30.68
N SER A 409 11.20 -14.25 -30.90
CA SER A 409 11.85 -15.48 -31.34
C SER A 409 12.53 -15.17 -32.68
N ARG A 410 13.86 -15.23 -32.70
CA ARG A 410 14.63 -15.36 -33.93
C ARG A 410 14.71 -16.86 -34.25
N ASP A 411 14.16 -17.17 -35.42
CA ASP A 411 14.44 -18.28 -36.34
C ASP A 411 14.62 -19.70 -35.81
N SER A 412 13.74 -20.57 -36.31
CA SER A 412 14.19 -21.79 -36.98
C SER A 412 13.27 -22.11 -38.17
N THR A 413 13.83 -21.91 -39.38
CA THR A 413 13.66 -22.72 -40.60
C THR A 413 12.26 -22.88 -41.22
N GLU A 414 12.08 -22.31 -42.41
CA GLU A 414 11.83 -23.10 -43.62
C GLU A 414 12.29 -22.33 -44.87
N ILE A 415 13.39 -22.82 -45.46
CA ILE A 415 13.67 -22.74 -46.88
C ILE A 415 12.99 -23.98 -47.46
N ASP A 416 12.05 -23.82 -48.39
CA ASP A 416 12.03 -24.58 -49.65
C ASP A 416 10.91 -24.08 -50.59
N VAL A 417 11.38 -23.64 -51.77
CA VAL A 417 10.75 -23.44 -53.10
C VAL A 417 9.63 -22.41 -53.25
#